data_AF-A0A6L3NDI8-F1
#
_entry.id   AF-A0A6L3NDI8-F1
#
_cell.length_a   1.000
_cell.length_b   1.000
_cell.length_c   1.000
_cell.angle_alpha   90.00
_cell.angle_beta   90.00
_cell.angle_gamma   90.00
#
_symmetry.space_group_name_H-M   'P 1'
#
loop_
_entity.id
_entity.type
_entity.pdbx_description
1 polymer ?
#
loop_
_entity_poly.entity_id
_entity_poly.type
_entity_poly.pdbx_seq_one_letter_code
_entity_poly.pdbx_strand_id
1 'polypeptide(L)'
;AVSEFQATLATFSRESDSGRLGDARVSARHPAVADLAQGHARPPAPTVPAVWAADLHLTPDERFAYVSERTSSQLLCYRRDADGTFEPAHATATETQPRGFAIDPSGRWLVACGEQSEYVAVYAIAPDDGALSLRARVAGGRGANWVAII
;
A
#
# COMPACT_ATOMS: atom_id res chain seq x y z
N ALA A 1 9.20 5.59 1.21
CA ALA A 1 8.84 5.01 2.53
C ALA A 1 7.36 5.30 2.81
N VAL A 2 6.69 4.46 3.58
CA VAL A 2 5.30 4.68 4.02
C VAL A 2 5.25 4.96 5.53
N SER A 3 4.38 5.89 5.95
CA SER A 3 4.06 6.11 7.37
C SER A 3 2.99 5.13 7.83
N GLU A 4 3.34 4.22 8.76
CA GLU A 4 2.40 3.25 9.36
C GLU A 4 1.15 3.92 9.96
N PHE A 5 1.32 5.10 10.57
CA PHE A 5 0.26 5.75 11.35
C PHE A 5 -0.50 6.86 10.60
N GLN A 6 -0.09 7.15 9.37
CA GLN A 6 -0.74 8.20 8.56
C GLN A 6 -1.10 7.74 7.15
N ALA A 7 -0.54 6.63 6.67
CA ALA A 7 -0.67 6.19 5.28
C ALA A 7 -0.28 7.33 4.32
N THR A 8 0.90 7.90 4.51
CA THR A 8 1.51 8.88 3.61
C THR A 8 2.80 8.33 3.06
N LEU A 9 3.16 8.74 1.85
CA LEU A 9 4.40 8.36 1.18
C LEU A 9 5.43 9.45 1.35
N ALA A 10 6.61 9.10 1.87
CA ALA A 10 7.79 9.94 1.87
C ALA A 10 8.75 9.51 0.76
N THR A 11 9.09 10.44 -0.12
CA THR A 11 10.11 10.27 -1.18
C THR A 11 11.35 11.09 -0.84
N PHE A 12 12.51 10.56 -1.19
CA PHE A 12 13.81 11.17 -0.93
C PHE A 12 14.64 11.11 -2.20
N SER A 13 15.41 12.15 -2.47
CA SER A 13 16.58 12.01 -3.34
C SER A 13 17.69 11.28 -2.58
N ARG A 14 18.48 10.48 -3.29
CA ARG A 14 19.66 9.81 -2.75
C ARG A 14 20.86 10.17 -3.63
N GLU A 15 21.90 10.73 -3.01
CA GLU A 15 23.18 10.92 -3.69
C GLU A 15 23.79 9.57 -4.04
N SER A 16 24.19 9.38 -5.31
CA SER A 16 24.69 8.09 -5.81
C SER A 16 25.93 7.60 -5.07
N ASP A 17 26.84 8.53 -4.77
CA ASP A 17 28.19 8.21 -4.31
C ASP A 17 28.24 8.06 -2.78
N SER A 18 27.57 8.96 -2.06
CA SER A 18 27.55 8.98 -0.59
C SER A 18 26.41 8.17 0.02
N GLY A 19 25.34 7.94 -0.74
CA GLY A 19 24.09 7.38 -0.23
C GLY A 19 23.29 8.33 0.67
N ARG A 20 23.72 9.60 0.83
CA ARG A 20 23.03 10.60 1.65
C ARG A 20 21.64 10.86 1.09
N LEU A 21 20.65 10.88 1.98
CA LEU A 21 19.29 11.29 1.64
C LEU A 21 19.15 12.81 1.67
N GLY A 22 18.44 13.36 0.69
CA GLY A 22 17.94 14.73 0.71
C GLY A 22 16.69 14.87 1.58
N ASP A 23 16.07 16.05 1.51
CA ASP A 23 14.83 16.33 2.23
C ASP A 23 13.67 15.47 1.71
N ALA A 24 12.78 15.09 2.63
CA ALA A 24 11.60 14.31 2.31
C ALA A 24 10.55 15.17 1.59
N ARG A 25 9.97 14.64 0.51
CA ARG A 25 8.69 15.11 -0.03
C ARG A 25 7.61 14.12 0.38
N VAL A 26 6.62 14.60 1.13
CA VAL A 26 5.57 13.77 1.72
C VAL A 26 4.26 14.00 0.97
N SER A 27 3.61 12.92 0.52
CA SER A 27 2.31 12.98 -0.13
C SER A 27 1.22 13.51 0.80
N ALA A 28 0.11 13.98 0.23
CA ALA A 28 -1.13 14.10 0.98
C ALA A 28 -1.57 12.73 1.54
N ARG A 29 -2.39 12.78 2.59
CA ARG A 29 -3.07 11.59 3.12
C ARG A 29 -4.11 11.10 2.11
N HIS A 30 -4.23 9.79 1.93
CA HIS A 30 -5.22 9.24 1.01
C HIS A 30 -6.65 9.55 1.52
N PRO A 31 -7.55 10.09 0.67
CA PRO A 31 -8.93 10.42 1.08
C PRO A 31 -9.71 9.24 1.65
N ALA A 32 -9.45 8.02 1.14
CA ALA A 32 -10.09 6.80 1.63
C ALA A 32 -9.82 6.45 3.11
N VAL A 33 -8.90 7.15 3.77
CA VAL A 33 -8.64 7.00 5.21
C VAL A 33 -8.82 8.31 5.99
N ALA A 34 -9.45 9.33 5.40
CA ALA A 34 -9.63 10.64 6.03
C ALA A 34 -10.37 10.55 7.37
N ASP A 35 -11.34 9.66 7.48
CA ASP A 35 -12.19 9.49 8.67
C ASP A 35 -11.52 8.65 9.78
N LEU A 36 -10.38 8.02 9.51
CA LEU A 36 -9.62 7.30 10.53
C LEU A 36 -8.83 8.29 11.40
N ALA A 37 -8.72 8.00 12.69
CA ALA A 37 -7.79 8.71 13.55
C ALA A 37 -6.34 8.45 13.12
N GLN A 38 -5.42 9.30 13.58
CA GLN A 38 -3.99 9.03 13.44
C GLN A 38 -3.59 7.81 14.27
N GLY A 39 -2.81 6.91 13.69
CA GLY A 39 -2.29 5.74 14.39
C GLY A 39 -1.27 6.09 15.47
N HIS A 40 -0.99 5.13 16.35
CA HIS A 40 0.09 5.22 17.33
C HIS A 40 0.63 3.83 17.67
N ALA A 41 1.85 3.79 18.20
CA ALA A 41 2.47 2.58 18.69
C ALA A 41 1.66 1.95 19.83
N ARG A 42 1.72 0.62 19.97
CA ARG A 42 1.04 -0.15 21.02
C ARG A 42 2.06 -0.71 22.00
N PRO A 43 1.73 -0.82 23.31
CA PRO A 43 0.41 -0.59 23.93
C PRO A 43 0.20 0.83 24.53
N PRO A 44 -1.08 1.27 24.71
CA PRO A 44 -2.34 0.51 24.48
C PRO A 44 -2.78 0.47 23.01
N ALA A 45 -3.75 -0.38 22.68
CA ALA A 45 -4.41 -0.32 21.37
C ALA A 45 -5.27 0.96 21.26
N PRO A 46 -5.43 1.53 20.04
CA PRO A 46 -6.31 2.68 19.83
C PRO A 46 -7.73 2.40 20.31
N THR A 47 -8.35 3.38 20.97
CA THR A 47 -9.75 3.30 21.43
C THR A 47 -10.75 3.63 20.34
N VAL A 48 -10.28 4.18 19.22
CA VAL A 48 -11.05 4.47 18.01
C VAL A 48 -10.31 3.89 16.80
N PRO A 49 -11.00 3.58 15.68
CA PRO A 49 -10.34 3.17 14.45
C PRO A 49 -9.28 4.20 14.02
N ALA A 50 -8.05 3.74 13.83
CA ALA A 50 -6.91 4.58 13.49
C ALA A 50 -6.12 3.95 12.35
N VAL A 51 -5.42 4.77 11.56
CA VAL A 51 -4.62 4.28 10.44
C VAL A 51 -3.57 3.30 10.91
N TRP A 52 -3.46 2.21 10.16
CA TRP A 52 -2.50 1.16 10.40
C TRP A 52 -1.98 0.59 9.07
N ALA A 53 -1.29 1.43 8.29
CA ALA A 53 -0.63 1.03 7.06
C ALA A 53 0.44 -0.03 7.32
N ALA A 54 0.72 -0.93 6.38
CA ALA A 54 1.68 -2.02 6.59
C ALA A 54 2.78 -2.08 5.53
N ASP A 55 2.42 -2.33 4.28
CA ASP A 55 3.36 -2.66 3.22
C ASP A 55 3.28 -1.65 2.07
N LEU A 56 4.34 -1.53 1.27
CA LEU A 56 4.50 -0.57 0.19
C LEU A 56 5.24 -1.22 -0.98
N HIS A 57 4.63 -1.21 -2.17
CA HIS A 57 5.27 -1.65 -3.41
C HIS A 57 5.00 -0.66 -4.53
N LEU A 58 5.98 -0.50 -5.43
CA LEU A 58 5.84 0.27 -6.66
C LEU A 58 5.62 -0.67 -7.83
N THR A 59 4.91 -0.21 -8.85
CA THR A 59 4.97 -0.85 -10.16
C THR A 59 6.39 -0.78 -10.73
N PRO A 60 6.83 -1.72 -11.57
CA PRO A 60 8.19 -1.72 -12.14
C PRO A 60 8.54 -0.45 -12.95
N ASP A 61 7.53 0.21 -13.52
CA ASP A 61 7.67 1.49 -14.22
C ASP A 61 7.61 2.73 -13.29
N GLU A 62 7.48 2.49 -11.98
CA GLU A 62 7.36 3.48 -10.90
C GLU A 62 6.20 4.47 -11.06
N ARG A 63 5.24 4.20 -11.94
CA ARG A 63 4.08 5.08 -12.18
C ARG A 63 3.08 5.05 -11.04
N PHE A 64 2.99 3.93 -10.34
CA PHE A 64 2.07 3.74 -9.22
C PHE A 64 2.78 3.17 -8.01
N ALA A 65 2.36 3.62 -6.83
CA ALA A 65 2.71 3.04 -5.55
C ALA A 65 1.44 2.58 -4.84
N TYR A 66 1.46 1.38 -4.29
CA TYR A 66 0.35 0.84 -3.51
C TYR A 66 0.77 0.72 -2.05
N VAL A 67 -0.18 0.92 -1.15
CA VAL A 67 -0.02 0.77 0.30
C VAL A 67 -1.15 -0.10 0.83
N SER A 68 -0.84 -1.11 1.62
CA SER A 68 -1.87 -1.85 2.37
C SER A 68 -2.24 -1.11 3.65
N GLU A 69 -3.54 -0.96 3.92
CA GLU A 69 -4.05 -0.33 5.14
C GLU A 69 -4.96 -1.30 5.90
N ARG A 70 -4.52 -1.65 7.11
CA ARG A 70 -5.07 -2.78 7.88
C ARG A 70 -6.42 -2.48 8.50
N THR A 71 -6.66 -1.24 8.94
CA THR A 71 -7.88 -0.89 9.67
C THR A 71 -9.09 -0.85 8.75
N SER A 72 -8.97 -0.23 7.58
CA SER A 72 -10.03 -0.14 6.58
C SER A 72 -10.05 -1.31 5.59
N SER A 73 -9.05 -2.20 5.62
CA SER A 73 -8.91 -3.33 4.69
C SER A 73 -8.89 -2.89 3.23
N GLN A 74 -8.02 -1.92 2.93
CA GLN A 74 -7.88 -1.34 1.59
C GLN A 74 -6.43 -1.40 1.10
N LEU A 75 -6.28 -1.51 -0.23
CA LEU A 75 -5.07 -1.15 -0.96
C LEU A 75 -5.24 0.28 -1.46
N LEU A 76 -4.40 1.19 -0.99
CA LEU A 76 -4.37 2.61 -1.34
C LEU A 76 -3.37 2.82 -2.48
N CYS A 77 -3.81 3.37 -3.60
CA CYS A 77 -2.99 3.65 -4.77
C CYS A 77 -2.63 5.13 -4.82
N TYR A 78 -1.37 5.41 -5.13
CA TYR A 78 -0.83 6.73 -5.38
C TYR A 78 -0.21 6.74 -6.78
N ARG A 79 -0.49 7.80 -7.54
CA ARG A 79 0.08 8.03 -8.86
C ARG A 79 1.30 8.92 -8.73
N ARG A 80 2.38 8.57 -9.42
CA ARG A 80 3.58 9.40 -9.49
C ARG A 80 3.39 10.54 -10.48
N ASP A 81 3.71 11.76 -10.06
CA ASP A 81 3.73 12.93 -10.91
C ASP A 81 5.10 13.14 -11.57
N ALA A 82 5.17 14.03 -12.56
CA ALA A 82 6.36 14.26 -13.36
C ALA A 82 7.57 14.79 -12.55
N ASP A 83 7.32 15.45 -11.42
CA ASP A 83 8.35 15.93 -10.49
C ASP A 83 8.83 14.85 -9.49
N GLY A 84 8.26 13.64 -9.60
CA GLY A 84 8.55 12.47 -8.79
C GLY A 84 7.81 12.43 -7.45
N THR A 85 6.88 13.36 -7.19
CA THR A 85 5.97 13.29 -6.05
C THR A 85 4.86 12.26 -6.30
N PHE A 86 4.11 11.92 -5.25
CA PHE A 86 3.02 10.96 -5.31
C PHE A 86 1.73 11.58 -4.79
N GLU A 87 0.67 11.47 -5.58
CA GLU A 87 -0.67 11.94 -5.22
C GLU A 87 -1.65 10.78 -5.09
N PRO A 88 -2.60 10.83 -4.14
CA PRO A 88 -3.65 9.83 -4.01
C PRO A 88 -4.44 9.63 -5.32
N ALA A 89 -4.75 8.37 -5.67
CA ALA A 89 -5.49 8.04 -6.88
C ALA A 89 -6.73 7.17 -6.58
N HIS A 90 -6.54 5.87 -6.39
CA HIS A 90 -7.61 4.90 -6.16
C HIS A 90 -7.47 4.22 -4.80
N ALA A 91 -8.58 3.74 -4.24
CA ALA A 91 -8.55 2.78 -3.15
C ALA A 91 -9.39 1.56 -3.53
N THR A 92 -8.94 0.37 -3.13
CA THR A 92 -9.62 -0.89 -3.45
C THR A 92 -9.77 -1.72 -2.19
N ALA A 93 -11.01 -2.09 -1.86
CA ALA A 93 -11.28 -3.05 -0.80
C ALA A 93 -10.62 -4.40 -1.11
N THR A 94 -10.01 -5.00 -0.10
CA THR A 94 -9.25 -6.24 -0.24
C THR A 94 -9.51 -7.18 0.93
N GLU A 95 -8.68 -8.21 1.07
CA GLU A 95 -8.73 -9.16 2.17
C GLU A 95 -8.65 -8.46 3.53
N THR A 96 -9.37 -8.98 4.53
CA THR A 96 -9.45 -8.36 5.86
C THR A 96 -8.07 -8.27 6.52
N GLN A 97 -7.72 -7.06 6.98
CA GLN A 97 -6.43 -6.74 7.58
C GLN A 97 -5.26 -7.06 6.63
N PRO A 98 -5.17 -6.42 5.45
CA PRO A 98 -4.15 -6.72 4.46
C PRO A 98 -2.79 -6.27 4.99
N ARG A 99 -1.91 -7.23 5.26
CA ARG A 99 -0.54 -6.92 5.69
C ARG A 99 0.41 -6.93 4.52
N GLY A 100 0.59 -8.10 3.90
CA GLY A 100 1.51 -8.29 2.80
C GLY A 100 0.81 -8.36 1.45
N PHE A 101 1.45 -7.78 0.45
CA PHE A 101 1.08 -7.97 -0.94
C PHE A 101 2.34 -7.90 -1.82
N ALA A 102 2.21 -8.23 -3.10
CA ALA A 102 3.30 -8.09 -4.06
C ALA A 102 2.74 -7.71 -5.44
N ILE A 103 3.56 -7.02 -6.23
CA ILE A 103 3.29 -6.74 -7.65
C ILE A 103 4.20 -7.64 -8.48
N ASP A 104 3.65 -8.24 -9.53
CA ASP A 104 4.42 -9.12 -10.39
C ASP A 104 5.45 -8.35 -11.23
N PRO A 105 6.53 -8.99 -11.71
CA PRO A 105 7.57 -8.30 -12.50
C PRO A 105 7.07 -7.66 -13.80
N SER A 106 5.93 -8.09 -14.35
CA SER A 106 5.32 -7.42 -15.51
C SER A 106 4.56 -6.14 -15.16
N GLY A 107 4.30 -5.88 -13.87
CA GLY A 107 3.55 -4.73 -13.39
C GLY A 107 2.05 -4.77 -13.69
N ARG A 108 1.52 -5.94 -14.09
CA ARG A 108 0.11 -6.09 -14.51
C ARG A 108 -0.76 -6.72 -13.43
N TRP A 109 -0.14 -7.37 -12.44
CA TRP A 109 -0.81 -8.14 -11.43
C TRP A 109 -0.36 -7.75 -10.04
N LEU A 110 -1.32 -7.65 -9.13
CA LEU A 110 -1.08 -7.49 -7.69
C LEU A 110 -1.71 -8.66 -6.96
N VAL A 111 -0.98 -9.25 -6.02
CA VAL A 111 -1.46 -10.35 -5.17
C VAL A 111 -1.43 -9.89 -3.71
N ALA A 112 -2.56 -9.95 -3.02
CA ALA A 112 -2.70 -9.51 -1.63
C ALA A 112 -3.25 -10.61 -0.72
N CYS A 113 -2.78 -10.63 0.52
CA CYS A 113 -3.27 -11.49 1.60
C CYS A 113 -3.68 -10.66 2.82
N GLY A 114 -4.54 -11.22 3.67
CA GLY A 114 -5.01 -10.57 4.90
C GLY A 114 -4.73 -11.40 6.15
N GLU A 115 -4.19 -10.77 7.21
CA GLU A 115 -3.89 -11.41 8.49
C GLU A 115 -5.16 -12.02 9.13
N GLN A 116 -6.33 -11.42 8.87
CA GLN A 116 -7.63 -11.89 9.34
C GLN A 116 -8.48 -12.53 8.22
N SER A 117 -7.89 -12.80 7.05
CA SER A 117 -8.54 -13.53 5.98
C SER A 117 -7.98 -14.95 5.86
N GLU A 118 -8.80 -15.84 5.28
CA GLU A 118 -8.37 -17.18 4.85
C GLU A 118 -8.00 -17.21 3.36
N TYR A 119 -8.07 -16.05 2.70
CA TYR A 119 -7.98 -15.94 1.25
C TYR A 119 -6.83 -15.05 0.81
N VAL A 120 -6.41 -15.30 -0.44
CA VAL A 120 -5.49 -14.49 -1.22
C VAL A 120 -6.24 -14.01 -2.46
N ALA A 121 -6.12 -12.73 -2.77
CA ALA A 121 -6.76 -12.10 -3.91
C ALA A 121 -5.73 -11.68 -4.96
N VAL A 122 -6.09 -11.84 -6.23
CA VAL A 122 -5.30 -11.40 -7.39
C VAL A 122 -6.07 -10.32 -8.12
N TYR A 123 -5.40 -9.21 -8.39
CA TYR A 123 -5.95 -8.04 -9.07
C TYR A 123 -5.18 -7.76 -10.36
N ALA A 124 -5.90 -7.38 -11.42
CA ALA A 124 -5.30 -6.72 -12.57
C ALA A 124 -5.07 -5.24 -12.24
N ILE A 125 -3.92 -4.71 -12.62
CA ILE A 125 -3.60 -3.28 -12.55
C ILE A 125 -3.97 -2.62 -13.88
N ALA A 126 -4.84 -1.62 -13.85
CA ALA A 126 -5.15 -0.81 -15.02
C ALA A 126 -3.92 0.03 -15.41
N PRO A 127 -3.45 -0.07 -16.66
CA PRO A 127 -2.19 0.55 -17.06
C PRO A 127 -2.28 2.07 -17.16
N ASP A 128 -3.46 2.67 -17.18
CA ASP A 128 -3.62 4.12 -17.38
C ASP A 128 -3.65 4.88 -16.05
N ASP A 129 -4.38 4.35 -15.06
CA ASP A 129 -4.69 5.05 -13.80
C ASP A 129 -4.30 4.27 -12.53
N GLY A 130 -3.91 2.99 -12.64
CA GLY A 130 -3.54 2.17 -11.49
C GLY A 130 -4.75 1.61 -10.73
N ALA A 131 -5.95 1.65 -11.29
CA ALA A 131 -7.11 1.02 -10.67
C ALA A 131 -6.93 -0.51 -10.59
N LEU A 132 -7.34 -1.12 -9.48
CA LEU A 132 -7.29 -2.57 -9.29
C LEU A 132 -8.63 -3.22 -9.62
N SER A 133 -8.60 -4.30 -10.39
CA SER A 133 -9.77 -5.13 -10.71
C SER A 133 -9.56 -6.56 -10.22
N LEU A 134 -10.40 -7.02 -9.29
CA LEU A 134 -10.34 -8.40 -8.77
C LEU A 134 -10.52 -9.40 -9.92
N ARG A 135 -9.59 -10.37 -10.03
CA ARG A 135 -9.65 -11.45 -11.03
C ARG A 135 -9.79 -12.83 -10.43
N ALA A 136 -9.17 -13.06 -9.28
CA ALA A 136 -9.25 -14.33 -8.60
C ALA A 136 -9.17 -14.14 -7.09
N ARG A 137 -9.79 -15.06 -6.36
CA ARG A 137 -9.72 -15.16 -4.91
C ARG A 137 -9.71 -16.63 -4.53
N VAL A 138 -8.66 -17.07 -3.84
CA VAL A 138 -8.44 -18.49 -3.49
C VAL A 138 -8.10 -18.62 -2.02
N ALA A 139 -8.33 -19.79 -1.43
CA ALA A 139 -7.89 -20.06 -0.06
C ALA A 139 -6.35 -20.03 0.00
N GLY A 140 -5.80 -19.23 0.92
CA GLY A 140 -4.35 -19.09 1.16
C GLY A 140 -3.91 -19.54 2.55
N GLY A 141 -4.85 -19.94 3.41
CA GLY A 141 -4.60 -20.30 4.80
C GLY A 141 -4.81 -19.12 5.75
N ARG A 142 -5.05 -19.41 7.04
CA ARG A 142 -5.25 -18.41 8.09
C ARG A 142 -3.95 -17.71 8.45
N GLY A 143 -4.00 -16.39 8.65
CA GLY A 143 -2.87 -15.62 9.14
C GLY A 143 -1.80 -15.33 8.08
N ALA A 144 -2.11 -15.55 6.80
CA ALA A 144 -1.22 -15.17 5.71
C ALA A 144 -0.95 -13.66 5.76
N ASN A 145 0.33 -13.29 5.80
CA ASN A 145 0.74 -11.90 6.02
C ASN A 145 1.93 -11.46 5.17
N TRP A 146 2.37 -12.32 4.25
CA TRP A 146 3.49 -12.09 3.35
C TRP A 146 3.19 -12.70 1.97
N VAL A 147 3.60 -12.02 0.90
CA VAL A 147 3.49 -12.50 -0.47
C VAL A 147 4.83 -12.28 -1.17
N ALA A 148 5.27 -13.27 -1.95
CA ALA A 148 6.39 -13.14 -2.87
C ALA A 148 6.02 -13.78 -4.21
N ILE A 149 6.48 -13.19 -5.30
CA ILE A 149 6.33 -13.71 -6.67
C ILE A 149 7.76 -13.95 -7.17
N ILE A 150 8.07 -15.19 -7.58
CA ILE A 150 9.41 -15.66 -7.97
C ILE A 150 9.50 -15.97 -9.46
#